data_AF-A0A5C6LT15-F1
#
_entry.id   AF-A0A5C6LT15-F1
#
_cell.length_a   1.000
_cell.length_b   1.000
_cell.length_c   1.000
_cell.angle_alpha   90.00
_cell.angle_beta   90.00
_cell.angle_gamma   90.00
#
_symmetry.space_group_name_H-M   'P 1'
#
loop_
_entity.id
_entity.type
_entity.pdbx_description
1 polymer ?
#
loop_
_entity_poly.entity_id
_entity_poly.type
_entity_poly.pdbx_seq_one_letter_code
_entity_poly.pdbx_strand_id
1 'polypeptide(L)'
;MPVLPDFQETMYRHASTKISPIIGSMAAKDPECMLSGLYAKLLVNSQGKVIDVFFLTYMPFVLQERLCEEFLKMEQFQPATYNGRAVCAMFPYVIRCMSWQE
;
A
#
# COMPACT_ATOMS: atom_id res chain seq x y z
N MET A 1 -14.34 -17.56 -5.72
CA MET A 1 -13.44 -16.41 -5.45
C MET A 1 -12.25 -16.94 -4.67
N PRO A 2 -11.00 -16.59 -5.00
CA PRO A 2 -9.88 -16.94 -4.14
C PRO A 2 -10.11 -16.34 -2.76
N VAL A 3 -10.01 -17.18 -1.73
CA VAL A 3 -10.15 -16.80 -0.33
C VAL A 3 -8.83 -16.14 0.09
N LEU A 4 -8.87 -14.87 0.47
CA LEU A 4 -7.73 -14.14 1.04
C LEU A 4 -7.91 -14.14 2.58
N PRO A 5 -7.26 -15.02 3.35
CA PRO A 5 -7.25 -14.95 4.80
C PRO A 5 -6.37 -13.77 5.28
N ASP A 6 -6.80 -13.09 6.35
CA ASP A 6 -6.14 -12.00 7.11
C ASP A 6 -5.48 -10.83 6.36
N PHE A 7 -5.71 -10.72 5.06
CA PHE A 7 -5.19 -9.62 4.25
C PHE A 7 -5.60 -8.25 4.80
N GLN A 8 -6.82 -8.12 5.32
CA GLN A 8 -7.32 -6.87 5.87
C GLN A 8 -6.56 -6.44 7.13
N GLU A 9 -6.23 -7.36 8.03
CA GLU A 9 -5.52 -7.00 9.26
C GLU A 9 -4.06 -6.61 8.96
N THR A 10 -3.37 -7.37 8.10
CA THR A 10 -2.01 -7.04 7.67
C THR A 10 -1.96 -5.69 6.97
N MET A 11 -2.91 -5.41 6.08
CA MET A 11 -2.99 -4.15 5.35
C MET A 11 -3.31 -2.98 6.29
N TYR A 12 -4.23 -3.16 7.24
CA TYR A 12 -4.57 -2.17 8.25
C TYR A 12 -3.38 -1.88 9.17
N ARG A 13 -2.70 -2.92 9.66
CA ARG A 13 -1.52 -2.79 10.51
C ARG A 13 -0.38 -2.09 9.77
N HIS A 14 -0.14 -2.44 8.52
CA HIS A 14 0.83 -1.75 7.68
C HIS A 14 0.45 -0.29 7.45
N ALA A 15 -0.84 -0.02 7.21
CA ALA A 15 -1.35 1.34 7.02
C ALA A 15 -1.10 2.22 8.25
N SER A 16 -1.42 1.72 9.44
CA SER A 16 -1.29 2.49 10.68
C SER A 16 0.15 2.62 11.16
N THR A 17 0.98 1.58 11.01
CA THR A 17 2.35 1.56 11.56
C THR A 17 3.43 2.07 10.60
N LYS A 18 3.20 2.02 9.29
CA LYS A 18 4.21 2.37 8.27
C LYS A 18 3.77 3.52 7.37
N ILE A 19 2.59 3.42 6.75
CA ILE A 19 2.14 4.37 5.74
C ILE A 19 1.70 5.71 6.34
N SER A 20 0.82 5.68 7.33
CA SER A 20 0.26 6.90 7.94
C SER A 20 1.35 7.78 8.57
N PRO A 21 2.38 7.24 9.26
CA PRO A 21 3.51 8.05 9.73
C PRO A 21 4.31 8.73 8.62
N ILE A 22 4.52 8.07 7.47
CA ILE A 22 5.22 8.68 6.32
C ILE A 22 4.42 9.89 5.83
N ILE A 23 3.13 9.71 5.58
CA ILE A 23 2.23 10.79 5.11
C ILE A 23 2.18 11.93 6.12
N GLY A 24 1.94 11.64 7.40
CA GLY A 24 1.86 12.64 8.46
C GLY A 24 3.16 13.44 8.64
N SER A 25 4.32 12.77 8.59
CA SER A 25 5.61 13.45 8.74
C SER A 25 5.96 14.39 7.58
N MET A 26 5.42 14.12 6.39
CA MET A 26 5.61 14.95 5.21
C MET A 26 4.60 16.09 5.13
N ALA A 27 3.34 15.85 5.46
CA ALA A 27 2.31 16.89 5.51
C ALA A 27 2.65 18.01 6.50
N ALA A 28 3.31 17.70 7.61
CA ALA A 28 3.80 18.70 8.57
C ALA A 28 4.90 19.62 7.99
N LYS A 29 5.55 19.21 6.89
CA LYS A 29 6.64 19.96 6.23
C LYS A 29 6.20 20.60 4.92
N ASP A 30 5.24 19.99 4.23
CA ASP A 30 4.73 20.41 2.93
C ASP A 30 3.21 20.17 2.86
N PRO A 31 2.38 21.22 2.83
CA PRO A 31 0.93 21.10 2.72
C PRO A 31 0.45 20.36 1.46
N GLU A 32 1.25 20.32 0.38
CA GLU A 32 0.89 19.56 -0.83
C GLU A 32 0.91 18.04 -0.60
N CYS A 33 1.49 17.58 0.52
CA CYS A 33 1.48 16.19 0.94
C CYS A 33 0.22 15.81 1.75
N MET A 34 -0.75 16.71 1.95
CA MET A 34 -2.01 16.40 2.61
C MET A 34 -2.90 15.51 1.71
N LEU A 35 -3.05 14.25 2.10
CA LEU A 35 -3.87 13.27 1.38
C LEU A 35 -5.16 12.97 2.15
N SER A 36 -6.32 13.06 1.49
CA SER A 36 -7.61 12.64 2.06
C SER A 36 -7.84 11.12 2.01
N GLY A 37 -7.07 10.43 1.16
CA GLY A 37 -7.06 8.99 0.99
C GLY A 37 -5.87 8.56 0.14
N LEU A 38 -5.54 7.26 0.19
CA LEU A 38 -4.47 6.66 -0.59
C LEU A 38 -5.05 5.46 -1.32
N TYR A 39 -4.92 5.48 -2.64
CA TYR A 39 -5.34 4.42 -3.55
C TYR A 39 -4.12 3.98 -4.35
N ALA A 40 -3.70 2.75 -4.14
CA ALA A 40 -2.60 2.12 -4.86
C ALA A 40 -2.97 0.69 -5.31
N LYS A 41 -2.23 0.17 -6.28
CA LYS A 41 -2.24 -1.23 -6.68
C LYS A 41 -0.84 -1.79 -6.49
N LEU A 42 -0.73 -2.88 -5.75
CA LEU A 42 0.53 -3.58 -5.47
C LEU A 42 0.65 -4.76 -6.44
N LEU A 43 1.71 -4.78 -7.25
CA LEU A 43 2.05 -5.94 -8.06
C LEU A 43 2.82 -6.92 -7.19
N VAL A 44 2.26 -8.11 -7.01
CA VAL A 44 2.81 -9.14 -6.14
C VAL A 44 3.17 -10.35 -6.98
N ASN A 45 4.40 -10.81 -6.85
CA ASN A 45 4.90 -11.96 -7.60
C ASN A 45 4.37 -13.30 -7.04
N SER A 46 4.70 -14.40 -7.69
CA SER A 46 4.29 -15.76 -7.27
C SER A 46 4.87 -16.21 -5.92
N GLN A 47 5.82 -15.47 -5.35
CA GLN A 47 6.40 -15.73 -4.02
C GLN A 47 5.73 -14.90 -2.93
N GLY A 48 4.77 -14.03 -3.25
CA GLY A 48 4.14 -13.16 -2.27
C GLY A 48 4.96 -11.91 -1.94
N LYS A 49 5.87 -11.48 -2.83
CA LYS A 49 6.64 -10.24 -2.67
C LYS A 49 6.06 -9.14 -3.54
N VAL A 50 5.93 -7.93 -2.98
CA VAL A 50 5.61 -6.72 -3.75
C VAL A 50 6.82 -6.35 -4.62
N ILE A 51 6.62 -6.26 -5.93
CA ILE A 51 7.67 -5.96 -6.91
C ILE A 51 7.45 -4.64 -7.63
N ASP A 52 6.24 -4.10 -7.59
CA ASP A 52 5.92 -2.79 -8.18
C ASP A 52 4.67 -2.20 -7.51
N VAL A 53 4.52 -0.88 -7.61
CA VAL A 53 3.46 -0.09 -6.97
C VAL A 53 2.91 0.94 -7.94
N PHE A 54 1.62 0.86 -8.22
CA PHE A 54 0.93 1.83 -9.05
C PHE A 54 0.01 2.72 -8.20
N PHE A 55 0.31 4.01 -8.12
CA PHE A 55 -0.51 4.98 -7.39
C PHE A 55 -1.61 5.56 -8.28
N LEU A 56 -2.84 5.52 -7.77
CA LEU A 56 -4.01 6.21 -8.36
C LEU A 56 -4.23 7.59 -7.73
N THR A 57 -3.71 7.79 -6.52
CA THR A 57 -3.77 9.08 -5.82
C THR A 57 -2.65 9.98 -6.32
N TYR A 58 -2.99 11.20 -6.70
CA TYR A 58 -1.99 12.22 -7.01
C TYR A 58 -1.32 12.69 -5.72
N MET A 59 0.02 12.79 -5.74
CA MET A 59 0.82 13.27 -4.62
C MET A 59 2.19 13.78 -5.11
N PRO A 60 2.90 14.59 -4.30
CA PRO A 60 4.26 15.01 -4.64
C PRO A 60 5.21 13.83 -4.83
N PHE A 61 6.16 13.97 -5.76
CA PHE A 61 7.10 12.90 -6.12
C PHE A 61 7.87 12.33 -4.92
N VAL A 62 8.30 13.20 -4.00
CA VAL A 62 9.04 12.80 -2.79
C VAL A 62 8.19 11.91 -1.87
N LEU A 63 6.88 12.18 -1.76
CA LEU A 63 5.97 11.33 -0.99
C LEU A 63 5.74 10.00 -1.71
N GLN A 64 5.54 10.05 -3.02
CA GLN A 64 5.38 8.85 -3.85
C GLN A 64 6.58 7.91 -3.75
N GLU A 65 7.81 8.44 -3.81
CA GLU A 65 9.05 7.67 -3.70
C GLU A 65 9.14 6.96 -2.34
N ARG A 66 8.94 7.68 -1.23
CA ARG A 66 8.99 7.09 0.11
C ARG A 66 7.93 6.02 0.35
N LEU A 67 6.72 6.26 -0.15
CA LEU A 67 5.65 5.27 -0.05
C LEU A 67 5.99 4.03 -0.88
N CYS A 68 6.53 4.20 -2.09
CA CYS A 68 6.97 3.10 -2.93
C CYS A 68 8.03 2.24 -2.23
N GLU A 69 9.08 2.87 -1.68
CA GLU A 69 10.13 2.17 -0.93
C GLU A 69 9.56 1.36 0.23
N GLU A 70 8.59 1.88 0.96
CA GLU A 70 7.98 1.16 2.08
C GLU A 70 7.12 -0.01 1.60
N PHE A 71 6.32 0.17 0.54
CA PHE A 71 5.54 -0.92 -0.05
C PHE A 71 6.40 -2.07 -0.55
N LEU A 72 7.59 -1.79 -1.11
CA LEU A 72 8.53 -2.82 -1.57
C LEU A 72 9.15 -3.64 -0.43
N LYS A 73 9.07 -3.16 0.82
CA LYS A 73 9.49 -3.89 2.02
C LYS A 73 8.38 -4.75 2.62
N MET A 74 7.16 -4.70 2.08
CA MET A 74 6.07 -5.53 2.59
C MET A 74 6.40 -7.02 2.42
N GLU A 75 6.37 -7.74 3.53
CA GLU A 75 6.51 -9.19 3.58
C GLU A 75 5.15 -9.85 3.86
N GLN A 76 5.11 -11.18 3.77
CA GLN A 76 3.94 -12.00 4.15
C GLN A 76 2.69 -11.76 3.29
N PHE A 77 2.84 -11.28 2.06
CA PHE A 77 1.73 -11.24 1.12
C PHE A 77 1.42 -12.66 0.64
N GLN A 78 0.18 -13.10 0.76
CA GLN A 78 -0.19 -14.39 0.18
C GLN A 78 -0.27 -14.25 -1.35
N PRO A 79 0.49 -15.04 -2.13
CA PRO A 79 0.43 -14.96 -3.58
C PRO A 79 -0.96 -15.37 -4.09
N ALA A 80 -1.40 -14.72 -5.17
CA ALA A 80 -2.60 -15.14 -5.87
C ALA A 80 -2.41 -16.56 -6.43
N THR A 81 -3.47 -17.36 -6.41
CA THR A 81 -3.45 -18.73 -6.95
C THR A 81 -4.43 -18.84 -8.10
N TYR A 82 -3.98 -19.37 -9.24
CA TYR A 82 -4.80 -19.69 -10.40
C TYR A 82 -4.54 -21.13 -10.82
N ASN A 83 -5.58 -21.95 -10.93
CA ASN A 83 -5.49 -23.39 -11.22
C ASN A 83 -4.48 -24.14 -10.34
N GLY A 84 -4.48 -23.83 -9.03
CA GLY A 84 -3.58 -24.46 -8.05
C GLY A 84 -2.11 -24.01 -8.12
N ARG A 85 -1.78 -23.01 -8.96
CA ARG A 85 -0.43 -22.46 -9.08
C ARG A 85 -0.38 -21.02 -8.60
N ALA A 86 0.69 -20.67 -7.89
CA ALA A 86 0.95 -19.28 -7.53
C ALA A 86 1.26 -18.46 -8.79
N VAL A 87 0.61 -17.30 -8.92
CA VAL A 87 0.73 -16.41 -10.07
C VAL A 87 1.02 -14.98 -9.62
N CYS A 88 1.57 -14.18 -10.53
CA CYS A 88 1.71 -12.74 -10.33
C CYS A 88 0.32 -12.07 -10.45
N ALA A 89 0.00 -11.15 -9.55
CA ALA A 89 -1.29 -10.46 -9.54
C ALA A 89 -1.20 -9.07 -8.93
N MET A 90 -2.16 -8.21 -9.28
CA MET A 90 -2.32 -6.89 -8.68
C MET A 90 -3.35 -6.91 -7.56
N PHE A 91 -3.00 -6.30 -6.42
CA PHE A 91 -3.85 -6.19 -5.24
C PHE A 91 -4.17 -4.73 -4.94
N PRO A 92 -5.43 -4.36 -4.71
CA PRO A 92 -5.77 -3.00 -4.30
C PRO A 92 -5.29 -2.73 -2.86
N TYR A 93 -4.64 -1.58 -2.66
CA TYR A 93 -4.29 -1.04 -1.35
C TYR A 93 -5.01 0.30 -1.18
N VAL A 94 -5.97 0.35 -0.27
CA VAL A 94 -6.83 1.53 -0.10
C VAL A 94 -6.88 1.96 1.35
N ILE A 95 -6.47 3.19 1.62
CA ILE A 95 -6.72 3.90 2.88
C ILE A 95 -7.76 4.97 2.57
N ARG A 96 -8.94 4.86 3.20
CA ARG A 96 -10.00 5.88 3.10
C ARG A 96 -9.96 6.78 4.33
N CYS A 97 -10.39 8.02 4.16
CA CYS A 97 -10.63 8.95 5.26
C CYS A 97 -9.39 9.13 6.14
N MET A 98 -8.31 9.66 5.56
CA MET A 98 -7.14 10.13 6.33
C MET A 98 -7.43 11.48 7.01
N SER A 99 -8.59 11.60 7.65
CA SER A 99 -8.94 12.72 8.52
C SER A 99 -8.27 12.52 9.88
N TRP A 100 -6.95 12.73 9.93
CA TRP A 100 -6.13 12.65 11.15
C TRP A 100 -5.07 13.74 11.18
N GLN A 101 -5.43 14.94 10.72
CA GLN A 101 -4.54 16.11 10.73
C GLN A 101 -5.20 17.29 11.44
N GLU A 102 -5.87 17.01 12.57
CA GLU A 102 -6.14 18.03 13.60
C GLU A 102 -4.98 18.11 14.58
#